data_AF-A0A1S1U9W5-F1
#
_entry.id   AF-A0A1S1U9W5-F1
#
_cell.length_a   1.000
_cell.length_b   1.000
_cell.length_c   1.000
_cell.angle_alpha   90.00
_cell.angle_beta   90.00
_cell.angle_gamma   90.00
#
_symmetry.space_group_name_H-M   'P 1'
#
loop_
_entity.id
_entity.type
_entity.pdbx_description
1 polymer ?
#
loop_
_entity_poly.entity_id
_entity_poly.type
_entity_poly.pdbx_seq_one_letter_code
_entity_poly.pdbx_strand_id
1 'polypeptide(L)'
;MYIMHGLGEEKLLLEQYKQVVEESKARGEDAAEISQIVEAKSAWINFQRREFFVEVNLGHWAPLNYREMAIEAGCESLYKFAYKPFSQAAHNMWPHVSVYNSRICENPLHRNHLVPELLKVPLDLDYLYRSMKYVDKTYDLLVRHFGLALEWQMPHDWWDSYFEHIDTDENNDSQPEEQSDTSKKPA
;
A
#
# COMPACT_ATOMS: atom_id res chain seq x y z
N MET A 1 4.25 18.88 18.25
CA MET A 1 3.63 19.26 16.96
C MET A 1 3.66 18.10 15.96
N TYR A 2 4.81 17.43 15.75
CA TYR A 2 4.98 16.30 14.81
C TYR A 2 4.09 15.05 15.06
N ILE A 3 4.13 14.46 16.27
CA ILE A 3 3.32 13.27 16.60
C ILE A 3 1.81 13.55 16.42
N MET A 4 1.34 14.66 17.01
CA MET A 4 -0.07 15.06 16.95
C MET A 4 -0.55 15.33 15.53
N HIS A 5 0.28 15.95 14.69
CA HIS A 5 -0.03 16.16 13.28
C HIS A 5 -0.20 14.83 12.55
N GLY A 6 0.72 13.88 12.73
CA GLY A 6 0.61 12.56 12.10
C GLY A 6 -0.61 11.77 12.57
N LEU A 7 -0.93 11.81 13.87
CA LEU A 7 -2.16 11.20 14.40
C LEU A 7 -3.43 11.84 13.82
N GLY A 8 -3.43 13.16 13.62
CA GLY A 8 -4.52 13.88 12.98
C GLY A 8 -4.74 13.47 11.53
N GLU A 9 -3.67 13.33 10.76
CA GLU A 9 -3.74 12.85 9.37
C GLU A 9 -4.24 11.39 9.29
N GLU A 10 -3.79 10.51 10.20
CA GLU A 10 -4.28 9.13 10.26
C GLU A 10 -5.74 9.05 10.69
N LYS A 11 -6.18 9.93 11.59
CA LYS A 11 -7.60 10.03 11.95
C LYS A 11 -8.44 10.46 10.75
N LEU A 12 -7.97 11.42 9.96
CA LEU A 12 -8.67 11.80 8.72
C LEU A 12 -8.80 10.63 7.75
N LEU A 13 -7.72 9.87 7.57
CA LEU A 13 -7.72 8.67 6.72
C LEU A 13 -8.66 7.58 7.25
N LEU A 14 -8.69 7.37 8.57
CA LEU A 14 -9.61 6.45 9.24
C LEU A 14 -11.07 6.81 8.93
N GLU A 15 -11.46 8.09 9.04
CA GLU A 15 -12.81 8.54 8.72
C GLU A 15 -13.16 8.33 7.24
N GLN A 16 -12.19 8.52 6.33
CA GLN A 16 -12.38 8.22 4.91
C GLN A 16 -12.61 6.72 4.66
N TYR A 17 -11.88 5.84 5.34
CA TYR A 17 -12.13 4.39 5.24
C TYR A 17 -13.47 3.99 5.85
N LYS A 18 -13.87 4.56 6.99
CA LYS A 18 -15.21 4.34 7.58
C LYS A 18 -16.30 4.73 6.59
N GLN A 19 -16.16 5.87 5.91
CA GLN A 19 -17.09 6.28 4.87
C GLN A 19 -17.19 5.24 3.74
N VAL A 20 -16.06 4.74 3.24
CA VAL A 20 -16.05 3.70 2.19
C VAL A 20 -16.75 2.42 2.65
N VAL A 21 -16.54 1.98 3.90
CA VAL A 21 -17.23 0.81 4.45
C VAL A 21 -18.75 1.00 4.44
N GLU A 22 -19.23 2.17 4.86
CA GLU A 22 -20.68 2.46 4.89
C GLU A 22 -21.26 2.54 3.47
N GLU A 23 -20.54 3.12 2.51
CA GLU A 23 -20.93 3.16 1.10
C GLU A 23 -20.96 1.76 0.46
N SER A 24 -19.99 0.90 0.75
CA SER A 24 -19.99 -0.50 0.29
C SER A 24 -21.14 -1.30 0.87
N LYS A 25 -21.42 -1.17 2.18
CA LYS A 25 -22.58 -1.81 2.82
C LYS A 25 -23.90 -1.36 2.19
N ALA A 26 -24.04 -0.06 1.90
CA ALA A 26 -25.23 0.48 1.24
C ALA A 26 -25.44 -0.09 -0.17
N ARG A 27 -24.35 -0.46 -0.87
CA ARG A 27 -24.37 -1.12 -2.18
C ARG A 27 -24.52 -2.65 -2.11
N GLY A 28 -24.50 -3.23 -0.90
CA GLY A 28 -24.53 -4.68 -0.70
C GLY A 28 -23.21 -5.38 -1.09
N GLU A 29 -22.11 -4.64 -1.15
CA GLU A 29 -20.77 -5.17 -1.41
C GLU A 29 -20.14 -5.70 -0.12
N ASP A 30 -19.25 -6.69 -0.23
CA ASP A 30 -18.42 -7.11 0.89
C ASP A 30 -17.39 -6.02 1.22
N ALA A 31 -17.31 -5.67 2.51
CA ALA A 31 -16.41 -4.65 3.03
C ALA A 31 -15.50 -5.22 4.15
N ALA A 32 -15.34 -6.55 4.22
CA ALA A 32 -14.56 -7.22 5.27
C ALA A 32 -13.11 -6.71 5.34
N GLU A 33 -12.40 -6.67 4.21
CA GLU A 33 -11.01 -6.21 4.15
C GLU A 33 -10.86 -4.76 4.62
N ILE A 34 -11.72 -3.88 4.13
CA ILE A 34 -11.69 -2.45 4.49
C ILE A 34 -12.03 -2.27 5.97
N SER A 35 -12.94 -3.09 6.50
CA SER A 35 -13.30 -3.07 7.92
C SER A 35 -12.12 -3.49 8.81
N GLN A 36 -11.30 -4.46 8.39
CA GLN A 36 -10.07 -4.83 9.10
C GLN A 36 -9.06 -3.68 9.12
N ILE A 37 -8.93 -2.93 8.01
CA ILE A 37 -8.07 -1.73 7.96
C ILE A 37 -8.56 -0.68 8.95
N VAL A 38 -9.87 -0.42 9.02
CA VAL A 38 -10.49 0.52 9.97
C VAL A 38 -10.20 0.11 11.41
N GLU A 39 -10.37 -1.17 11.74
CA GLU A 39 -10.11 -1.70 13.08
C GLU A 39 -8.63 -1.53 13.46
N ALA A 40 -7.71 -1.98 12.60
CA ALA A 40 -6.28 -1.89 12.83
C ALA A 40 -5.83 -0.43 13.03
N LYS A 41 -6.31 0.50 12.19
CA LYS A 41 -5.99 1.92 12.31
C LYS A 41 -6.56 2.54 13.58
N SER A 42 -7.83 2.26 13.91
CA SER A 42 -8.43 2.79 15.15
C SER A 42 -7.71 2.25 16.39
N ALA A 43 -7.36 0.97 16.42
CA ALA A 43 -6.57 0.38 17.51
C ALA A 43 -5.20 1.06 17.65
N TRP A 44 -4.48 1.27 16.54
CA TRP A 44 -3.18 1.93 16.54
C TRP A 44 -3.23 3.39 17.00
N ILE A 45 -4.25 4.16 16.59
CA ILE A 45 -4.47 5.53 17.09
C ILE A 45 -4.72 5.48 18.60
N ASN A 46 -5.67 4.64 19.04
CA ASN A 46 -6.08 4.54 20.45
C ASN A 46 -4.98 4.03 21.37
N PHE A 47 -4.02 3.25 20.87
CA PHE A 47 -2.83 2.83 21.62
C PHE A 47 -1.98 4.03 22.07
N GLN A 48 -1.92 5.09 21.26
CA GLN A 48 -1.11 6.27 21.55
C GLN A 48 -1.92 7.39 22.20
N ARG A 49 -3.14 7.62 21.72
CA ARG A 49 -4.05 8.65 22.22
C ARG A 49 -5.48 8.29 21.86
N ARG A 50 -6.40 8.44 22.80
CA ARG A 50 -7.83 8.19 22.53
C ARG A 50 -8.28 9.00 21.32
N GLU A 51 -8.95 8.35 20.38
CA GLU A 51 -9.34 8.90 19.07
C GLU A 51 -10.12 10.23 19.20
N PHE A 52 -10.99 10.36 20.20
CA PHE A 52 -11.78 11.57 20.44
C PHE A 52 -10.94 12.78 20.91
N PHE A 53 -9.72 12.56 21.41
CA PHE A 53 -8.76 13.62 21.75
C PHE A 53 -7.79 13.95 20.62
N VAL A 54 -7.86 13.28 19.48
CA VAL A 54 -7.00 13.55 18.32
C VAL A 54 -7.69 14.58 17.42
N GLU A 55 -7.03 15.71 17.23
CA GLU A 55 -7.52 16.80 16.38
C GLU A 55 -7.09 16.57 14.93
N VAL A 56 -7.99 16.85 14.00
CA VAL A 56 -7.71 16.81 12.56
C VAL A 56 -7.56 18.25 12.06
N ASN A 57 -6.42 18.55 11.46
CA ASN A 57 -6.21 19.84 10.82
C ASN A 57 -6.60 19.75 9.34
N LEU A 58 -7.58 20.55 8.92
CA LEU A 58 -8.03 20.63 7.52
C LEU A 58 -7.36 21.79 6.75
N GLY A 59 -6.58 22.61 7.44
CA GLY A 59 -5.88 23.75 6.84
C GLY A 59 -4.71 23.32 5.96
N HIS A 60 -4.41 24.12 4.96
CA HIS A 60 -3.23 23.95 4.10
C HIS A 60 -2.36 25.21 4.18
N TRP A 61 -1.04 25.03 4.19
CA TRP A 61 -0.09 26.15 4.13
C TRP A 61 0.13 26.60 2.68
N ALA A 62 0.15 25.67 1.72
CA ALA A 62 0.45 26.02 0.33
C ALA A 62 -0.77 26.63 -0.40
N PRO A 63 -0.53 27.54 -1.37
CA PRO A 63 -1.58 28.15 -2.19
C PRO A 63 -2.20 27.19 -3.22
N LEU A 64 -1.54 26.06 -3.51
CA LEU A 64 -2.05 24.99 -4.36
C LEU A 64 -2.45 23.81 -3.48
N ASN A 65 -3.74 23.52 -3.44
CA ASN A 65 -4.26 22.38 -2.73
C ASN A 65 -4.26 21.17 -3.68
N TYR A 66 -3.28 20.27 -3.55
CA TYR A 66 -3.22 19.03 -4.35
C TYR A 66 -4.54 18.23 -4.31
N ARG A 67 -5.31 18.37 -3.22
CA ARG A 67 -6.66 17.82 -3.13
C ARG A 67 -7.61 18.41 -4.16
N GLU A 68 -7.62 19.73 -4.34
CA GLU A 68 -8.49 20.42 -5.30
C GLU A 68 -8.12 20.00 -6.72
N MET A 69 -6.84 19.98 -7.05
CA MET A 69 -6.36 19.46 -8.34
C MET A 69 -6.80 18.02 -8.58
N ALA A 70 -6.71 17.16 -7.55
CA ALA A 70 -7.15 15.78 -7.65
C ALA A 70 -8.67 15.66 -7.83
N ILE A 71 -9.47 16.54 -7.21
CA ILE A 71 -10.92 16.61 -7.42
C ILE A 71 -11.23 17.03 -8.86
N GLU A 72 -10.59 18.11 -9.34
CA GLU A 72 -10.76 18.61 -10.71
C GLU A 72 -10.38 17.57 -11.77
N ALA A 73 -9.33 16.79 -11.51
CA ALA A 73 -8.87 15.72 -12.39
C ALA A 73 -9.63 14.38 -12.21
N GLY A 74 -10.67 14.32 -11.38
CA GLY A 74 -11.41 13.08 -11.10
C GLY A 74 -10.60 11.99 -10.39
N CYS A 75 -9.49 12.37 -9.75
CA CYS A 75 -8.52 11.49 -9.09
C CYS A 75 -8.54 11.61 -7.55
N GLU A 76 -9.68 12.00 -6.95
CA GLU A 76 -9.76 12.21 -5.50
C GLU A 76 -9.42 10.94 -4.68
N SER A 77 -9.86 9.77 -5.13
CA SER A 77 -9.56 8.50 -4.47
C SER A 77 -8.07 8.18 -4.44
N LEU A 78 -7.36 8.45 -5.55
CA LEU A 78 -5.91 8.34 -5.65
C LEU A 78 -5.22 9.25 -4.62
N TYR A 79 -5.69 10.49 -4.50
CA TYR A 79 -5.15 11.44 -3.54
C TYR A 79 -5.31 10.96 -2.08
N LYS A 80 -6.53 10.56 -1.71
CA LYS A 80 -6.89 10.15 -0.34
C LYS A 80 -6.18 8.87 0.09
N PHE A 81 -6.26 7.82 -0.72
CA PHE A 81 -5.89 6.46 -0.29
C PHE A 81 -4.49 6.02 -0.73
N ALA A 82 -3.81 6.79 -1.59
CA ALA A 82 -2.47 6.46 -2.04
C ALA A 82 -1.50 7.62 -1.81
N TYR A 83 -1.70 8.75 -2.49
CA TYR A 83 -0.74 9.86 -2.44
C TYR A 83 -0.48 10.33 -1.01
N LYS A 84 -1.53 10.57 -0.21
CA LYS A 84 -1.40 11.01 1.18
C LYS A 84 -0.61 10.01 2.05
N PRO A 85 -0.99 8.71 2.14
CA PRO A 85 -0.21 7.71 2.86
C PRO A 85 1.25 7.57 2.38
N PHE A 86 1.49 7.54 1.07
CA PHE A 86 2.85 7.42 0.53
C PHE A 86 3.70 8.67 0.78
N SER A 87 3.11 9.85 0.67
CA SER A 87 3.77 11.11 1.00
C SER A 87 4.18 11.16 2.47
N GLN A 88 3.35 10.63 3.38
CA GLN A 88 3.73 10.51 4.79
C GLN A 88 4.98 9.64 4.98
N ALA A 89 5.09 8.52 4.26
CA ALA A 89 6.28 7.69 4.29
C ALA A 89 7.51 8.42 3.73
N ALA A 90 7.39 9.05 2.55
CA ALA A 90 8.49 9.79 1.91
C ALA A 90 9.03 10.95 2.77
N HIS A 91 8.17 11.57 3.58
CA HIS A 91 8.54 12.66 4.48
C HIS A 91 8.89 12.21 5.90
N ASN A 92 9.01 10.90 6.15
CA ASN A 92 9.23 10.34 7.48
C ASN A 92 8.26 10.95 8.50
N MET A 93 6.98 10.95 8.19
CA MET A 93 5.93 11.42 9.10
C MET A 93 5.69 10.39 10.20
N TRP A 94 5.06 10.85 11.30
CA TRP A 94 4.89 10.02 12.49
C TRP A 94 4.26 8.63 12.24
N PRO A 95 3.22 8.48 11.39
CA PRO A 95 2.66 7.15 11.10
C PRO A 95 3.70 6.17 10.54
N HIS A 96 4.61 6.65 9.69
CA HIS A 96 5.70 5.83 9.16
C HIS A 96 6.73 5.48 10.24
N VAL A 97 7.24 6.50 10.95
CA VAL A 97 8.32 6.33 11.95
C VAL A 97 7.89 5.45 13.12
N SER A 98 6.65 5.57 13.58
CA SER A 98 6.14 4.78 14.71
C SER A 98 5.84 3.32 14.37
N VAL A 99 5.59 3.01 13.10
CA VAL A 99 5.35 1.64 12.63
C VAL A 99 6.64 0.95 12.22
N TYR A 100 7.53 1.64 11.49
CA TYR A 100 8.71 1.03 10.87
C TYR A 100 10.03 1.37 11.58
N ASN A 101 10.07 2.42 12.39
CA ASN A 101 11.28 2.85 13.09
C ASN A 101 11.14 2.83 14.62
N SER A 102 10.14 2.11 15.13
CA SER A 102 9.87 1.99 16.56
C SER A 102 9.34 0.60 16.91
N ARG A 103 9.54 0.20 18.15
CA ARG A 103 8.90 -0.98 18.77
C ARG A 103 8.35 -0.65 20.14
N ILE A 104 7.51 -1.53 20.66
CA ILE A 104 6.99 -1.43 22.02
C ILE A 104 8.08 -1.83 23.01
N CYS A 105 8.29 -1.02 24.05
CA CYS A 105 9.18 -1.36 25.15
C CYS A 105 8.64 -2.59 25.90
N GLU A 106 9.47 -3.64 25.99
CA GLU A 106 9.09 -4.90 26.67
C GLU A 106 9.07 -4.78 28.20
N ASN A 107 9.65 -3.72 28.78
CA ASN A 107 9.64 -3.52 30.21
C ASN A 107 8.27 -2.94 30.65
N PRO A 108 7.43 -3.72 31.38
CA PRO A 108 6.11 -3.26 31.78
C PRO A 108 6.16 -2.06 32.75
N LEU A 109 7.26 -1.87 33.48
CA LEU A 109 7.45 -0.70 34.36
C LEU A 109 7.54 0.60 33.58
N HIS A 110 7.85 0.53 32.29
CA HIS A 110 7.92 1.69 31.40
C HIS A 110 6.62 1.92 30.63
N ARG A 111 5.52 1.28 31.03
CA ARG A 111 4.18 1.43 30.44
C ARG A 111 4.12 1.15 28.95
N ASN A 112 4.98 0.26 28.44
CA ASN A 112 4.97 -0.18 27.04
C ASN A 112 5.04 0.98 26.03
N HIS A 113 5.78 2.06 26.35
CA HIS A 113 5.98 3.16 25.41
C HIS A 113 6.79 2.73 24.18
N LEU A 114 6.75 3.53 23.13
CA LEU A 114 7.53 3.28 21.91
C LEU A 114 9.00 3.65 22.11
N VAL A 115 9.89 2.74 21.72
CA VAL A 115 11.35 2.95 21.67
C VAL A 115 11.84 2.81 20.23
N PRO A 116 12.90 3.55 19.82
CA PRO A 116 13.43 3.45 18.47
C PRO A 116 13.95 2.05 18.15
N GLU A 117 13.68 1.59 16.94
CA GLU A 117 14.25 0.36 16.37
C GLU A 117 14.36 0.51 14.86
N LEU A 118 15.38 -0.10 14.24
CA LEU A 118 15.45 -0.18 12.79
C LEU A 118 14.92 -1.55 12.34
N LEU A 119 13.65 -1.59 11.95
CA LEU A 119 13.04 -2.82 11.46
C LEU A 119 13.59 -3.15 10.07
N LYS A 120 13.96 -4.43 9.87
CA LYS A 120 14.23 -4.97 8.55
C LYS A 120 12.91 -5.43 7.94
N VAL A 121 12.35 -4.59 7.07
CA VAL A 121 11.09 -4.91 6.38
C VAL A 121 11.40 -5.80 5.17
N PRO A 122 10.73 -6.97 5.03
CA PRO A 122 10.89 -7.79 3.84
C PRO A 122 10.28 -7.11 2.61
N LEU A 123 10.55 -7.68 1.43
CA LEU A 123 9.82 -7.30 0.22
C LEU A 123 8.33 -7.56 0.42
N ASP A 124 7.51 -6.60 -0.01
CA ASP A 124 6.06 -6.70 0.04
C ASP A 124 5.50 -6.53 -1.38
N LEU A 125 4.84 -7.58 -1.86
CA LEU A 125 4.30 -7.67 -3.21
C LEU A 125 3.16 -6.65 -3.44
N ASP A 126 2.41 -6.25 -2.41
CA ASP A 126 1.38 -5.22 -2.55
C ASP A 126 2.00 -3.86 -2.90
N TYR A 127 3.11 -3.49 -2.24
CA TYR A 127 3.82 -2.25 -2.57
C TYR A 127 4.43 -2.29 -3.98
N LEU A 128 4.93 -3.45 -4.40
CA LEU A 128 5.42 -3.64 -5.77
C LEU A 128 4.28 -3.49 -6.79
N TYR A 129 3.16 -4.19 -6.58
CA TYR A 129 1.97 -4.10 -7.43
C TYR A 129 1.44 -2.66 -7.52
N ARG A 130 1.28 -1.98 -6.39
CA ARG A 130 0.83 -0.58 -6.33
C ARG A 130 1.76 0.36 -7.11
N SER A 131 3.07 0.13 -7.04
CA SER A 131 4.05 0.92 -7.80
C SER A 131 3.80 0.77 -9.31
N MET A 132 3.63 -0.45 -9.82
CA MET A 132 3.30 -0.64 -11.23
C MET A 132 1.94 -0.07 -11.59
N LYS A 133 0.90 -0.28 -10.78
CA LYS A 133 -0.43 0.28 -11.01
C LYS A 133 -0.40 1.79 -11.24
N TYR A 134 0.40 2.54 -10.49
CA TYR A 134 0.47 3.99 -10.66
C TYR A 134 1.38 4.43 -11.81
N VAL A 135 2.43 3.67 -12.13
CA VAL A 135 3.24 3.89 -13.33
C VAL A 135 2.42 3.62 -14.58
N ASP A 136 1.67 2.52 -14.60
CA ASP A 136 0.75 2.12 -15.67
C ASP A 136 -0.27 3.21 -15.98
N LYS A 137 -1.00 3.68 -14.96
CA LYS A 137 -1.92 4.81 -15.08
C LYS A 137 -1.26 6.08 -15.63
N THR A 138 -0.02 6.34 -15.22
CA THR A 138 0.72 7.52 -15.71
C THR A 138 1.03 7.38 -17.20
N TYR A 139 1.48 6.22 -17.63
CA TYR A 139 1.78 5.94 -19.03
C TYR A 139 0.52 5.95 -19.90
N ASP A 140 -0.57 5.34 -19.43
CA ASP A 140 -1.85 5.35 -20.12
C ASP A 140 -2.36 6.78 -20.38
N LEU A 141 -2.28 7.66 -19.37
CA LEU A 141 -2.63 9.07 -19.52
C LEU A 141 -1.73 9.80 -20.52
N LEU A 142 -0.41 9.57 -20.47
CA LEU A 142 0.54 10.18 -21.41
C LEU A 142 0.28 9.72 -22.85
N VAL A 143 0.10 8.42 -23.05
CA VAL A 143 -0.14 7.80 -24.36
C VAL A 143 -1.42 8.33 -24.98
N ARG A 144 -2.51 8.38 -24.20
CA ARG A 144 -3.79 8.93 -24.66
C ARG A 144 -3.69 10.43 -24.96
N HIS A 145 -3.00 11.19 -24.13
CA HIS A 145 -2.89 12.64 -24.30
C HIS A 145 -2.05 13.02 -25.53
N PHE A 146 -0.93 12.33 -25.75
CA PHE A 146 0.00 12.62 -26.83
C PHE A 146 -0.23 11.77 -28.10
N GLY A 147 -1.15 10.81 -28.07
CA GLY A 147 -1.44 9.92 -29.20
C GLY A 147 -0.27 9.02 -29.57
N LEU A 148 0.48 8.54 -28.57
CA LEU A 148 1.69 7.75 -28.79
C LEU A 148 1.35 6.32 -29.20
N ALA A 149 2.16 5.74 -30.09
CA ALA A 149 2.15 4.30 -30.32
C ALA A 149 3.14 3.63 -29.37
N LEU A 150 2.71 2.59 -28.67
CA LEU A 150 3.57 1.79 -27.79
C LEU A 150 3.99 0.50 -28.50
N GLU A 151 5.29 0.25 -28.55
CA GLU A 151 5.89 -1.03 -29.02
C GLU A 151 6.23 -2.00 -27.88
N TRP A 152 5.92 -1.60 -26.65
CA TRP A 152 6.34 -2.21 -25.39
C TRP A 152 5.13 -2.44 -24.50
N GLN A 153 5.23 -3.48 -23.68
CA GLN A 153 4.17 -3.91 -22.79
C GLN A 153 3.94 -2.90 -21.67
N MET A 154 2.68 -2.66 -21.33
CA MET A 154 2.32 -1.78 -20.22
C MET A 154 2.68 -2.43 -18.88
N PRO A 155 3.00 -1.65 -17.83
CA PRO A 155 3.43 -2.22 -16.55
C PRO A 155 2.43 -3.18 -15.92
N HIS A 156 1.12 -2.96 -16.06
CA HIS A 156 0.13 -3.92 -15.56
C HIS A 156 0.15 -5.23 -16.36
N ASP A 157 0.19 -5.15 -17.69
CA ASP A 157 0.26 -6.32 -18.55
C ASP A 157 1.54 -7.14 -18.28
N TRP A 158 2.67 -6.46 -18.00
CA TRP A 158 3.93 -7.11 -17.65
C TRP A 158 3.83 -7.87 -16.33
N TRP A 159 3.14 -7.30 -15.33
CA TRP A 159 2.92 -7.97 -14.05
C TRP A 159 2.15 -9.29 -14.23
N ASP A 160 1.04 -9.23 -14.95
CA ASP A 160 0.20 -10.41 -15.20
C ASP A 160 1.01 -11.49 -15.94
N SER A 161 1.71 -11.10 -17.02
CA SER A 161 2.59 -12.01 -17.75
C SER A 161 3.70 -12.61 -16.89
N TYR A 162 4.35 -11.84 -16.01
CA TYR A 162 5.48 -12.33 -15.24
C TYR A 162 5.08 -13.47 -14.28
N PHE A 163 3.93 -13.33 -13.60
CA PHE A 163 3.46 -14.36 -12.68
C PHE A 163 2.85 -15.58 -13.38
N GLU A 164 2.21 -15.38 -14.53
CA GLU A 164 1.74 -16.51 -15.36
C GLU A 164 2.89 -17.43 -15.80
N HIS A 165 4.07 -16.88 -16.11
CA HIS A 165 5.23 -17.67 -16.54
C HIS A 165 5.87 -18.44 -15.37
N ILE A 166 5.87 -17.86 -14.16
CA ILE A 166 6.37 -18.54 -12.95
C ILE A 166 5.55 -19.80 -12.65
N ASP A 167 4.22 -19.71 -12.74
CA ASP A 167 3.33 -20.84 -12.46
C ASP A 167 3.51 -21.98 -13.49
N THR A 168 3.89 -21.67 -14.72
CA THR A 168 4.16 -22.69 -15.75
C THR A 168 5.51 -23.39 -15.59
N ASP A 169 6.53 -22.69 -15.11
CA ASP A 169 7.87 -23.25 -14.94
C ASP A 169 7.96 -24.20 -13.73
N GLU A 170 7.29 -23.88 -12.61
CA GLU A 170 7.22 -24.77 -11.44
C GLU A 170 6.47 -26.09 -11.72
N ASN A 171 5.51 -26.08 -12.66
CA ASN A 171 4.80 -27.27 -13.08
C ASN A 171 5.62 -28.18 -14.03
N ASN A 172 6.67 -27.64 -14.66
CA ASN A 172 7.51 -28.39 -15.59
C ASN A 172 8.69 -29.11 -14.90
N ASP A 173 9.15 -28.61 -13.75
CA ASP A 173 10.22 -29.22 -12.94
C ASP A 173 9.75 -30.43 -12.08
N SER A 174 8.46 -30.79 -12.16
CA SER A 174 7.86 -31.88 -11.38
C SER A 174 7.81 -33.24 -12.12
N GLN A 175 8.39 -33.37 -13.32
CA GLN A 175 8.49 -34.66 -14.01
C GLN A 175 9.88 -35.30 -13.80
N PRO A 176 9.97 -36.50 -13.20
CA PRO A 176 11.26 -37.17 -13.06
C PRO A 176 11.74 -37.63 -14.44
N GLU A 177 12.92 -37.18 -14.86
CA GLU A 177 13.61 -37.67 -16.06
C GLU A 177 13.83 -39.19 -15.96
N GLU A 178 13.06 -39.97 -16.72
CA GLU A 178 13.34 -41.37 -16.98
C GLU A 178 14.64 -41.48 -17.80
N GLN A 179 15.75 -41.76 -17.11
CA GLN A 179 17.01 -42.13 -17.75
C GLN A 179 16.84 -43.47 -18.48
N SER A 180 16.70 -43.41 -19.81
CA SER A 180 16.79 -44.57 -20.69
C SER A 180 18.24 -45.06 -20.80
N ASP A 181 18.56 -46.09 -20.02
CA ASP A 181 19.84 -46.82 -20.09
C ASP A 181 19.96 -47.55 -21.44
N THR A 182 20.82 -47.05 -22.32
CA THR A 182 21.23 -47.72 -23.55
C THR A 182 22.71 -48.08 -23.52
N SER A 183 23.11 -48.90 -22.54
CA SER A 183 24.40 -49.61 -22.60
C SER A 183 24.32 -50.90 -23.45
N LYS A 184 24.54 -50.77 -24.77
CA LYS A 184 25.05 -51.89 -25.60
C LYS A 184 26.56 -52.06 -25.35
N LYS A 185 26.99 -53.22 -24.86
CA LYS A 185 28.39 -53.69 -24.93
C LYS A 185 28.51 -54.84 -25.93
N PRO A 186 29.51 -54.85 -26.82
CA PRO A 186 29.74 -55.96 -27.74
C PRO A 186 30.69 -57.00 -27.12
N ALA A 187 30.41 -58.28 -27.41
CA ALA A 187 31.38 -59.36 -27.56
C ALA A 187 30.85 -60.30 -28.64
#